data_AF-A0A8T6Q271-F1
#
_entry.id   AF-A0A8T6Q271-F1
#
_cell.length_a   1.000
_cell.length_b   1.000
_cell.length_c   1.000
_cell.angle_alpha   90.00
_cell.angle_beta   90.00
_cell.angle_gamma   90.00
#
_symmetry.space_group_name_H-M   'P 1'
#
loop_
_entity.id
_entity.type
_entity.pdbx_description
1 polymer ?
#
loop_
_entity_poly.entity_id
_entity_poly.type
_entity_poly.pdbx_seq_one_letter_code
_entity_poly.pdbx_strand_id
1 'polypeptide(L)'
;ANAVATSISTRALKPRVAIGIAAVMNFLGAISFTGVAESLTKSIVDPFSLNNGEFVVLCGLIAAVIWNLMTWLVGMPSSSSHALIGAIAGASIASASSFSVLNWSGFTTIIIALIISPIIGFTVGYLIYSLFKHLFHDKKLGKMNRRFRFI
;
A
#
# COMPACT_ATOMS: atom_id res chain seq x y z
N ALA A 1 -8.95 -1.06 -3.86
CA ALA A 1 -9.67 -2.31 -3.50
C ALA A 1 -9.35 -2.78 -2.08
N ASN A 2 -8.07 -2.85 -1.71
CA ASN A 2 -7.55 -3.50 -0.48
C ASN A 2 -8.30 -3.14 0.82
N ALA A 3 -8.67 -1.88 1.03
CA ALA A 3 -9.33 -1.43 2.27
C ALA A 3 -10.87 -1.54 2.26
N VAL A 4 -11.50 -1.68 1.08
CA VAL A 4 -12.97 -1.58 0.94
C VAL A 4 -13.63 -2.90 0.51
N ALA A 5 -12.84 -3.84 -0.02
CA ALA A 5 -13.35 -5.08 -0.59
C ALA A 5 -14.16 -5.91 0.41
N THR A 6 -13.69 -6.03 1.65
CA THR A 6 -14.35 -6.82 2.71
C THR A 6 -15.67 -6.19 3.16
N SER A 7 -15.71 -4.87 3.39
CA SER A 7 -16.93 -4.18 3.82
C SER A 7 -18.01 -4.17 2.75
N ILE A 8 -17.63 -4.14 1.47
CA ILE A 8 -18.57 -4.18 0.35
C ILE A 8 -19.04 -5.62 0.09
N SER A 9 -18.14 -6.62 0.10
CA SER A 9 -18.50 -8.02 -0.19
C SER A 9 -19.41 -8.64 0.88
N THR A 10 -19.20 -8.26 2.15
CA THR A 10 -20.07 -8.65 3.28
C THR A 10 -21.38 -7.86 3.35
N ARG A 11 -21.57 -6.87 2.46
CA ARG A 11 -22.72 -5.94 2.45
C ARG A 11 -22.88 -5.13 3.74
N ALA A 12 -21.82 -4.98 4.54
CA ALA A 12 -21.82 -4.15 5.73
C ALA A 12 -21.99 -2.66 5.38
N LEU A 13 -21.44 -2.22 4.24
CA LEU A 13 -21.57 -0.85 3.74
C LEU A 13 -21.97 -0.83 2.26
N LYS A 14 -22.78 0.17 1.88
CA LYS A 14 -23.08 0.45 0.47
C LYS A 14 -21.79 0.88 -0.26
N PRO A 15 -21.55 0.48 -1.51
CA PRO A 15 -20.32 0.80 -2.25
C PRO A 15 -19.97 2.28 -2.24
N ARG A 16 -20.94 3.17 -2.46
CA ARG A 16 -20.72 4.63 -2.48
C ARG A 16 -20.21 5.17 -1.16
N VAL A 17 -20.73 4.66 -0.03
CA VAL A 17 -20.32 5.08 1.32
C VAL A 17 -18.93 4.54 1.64
N ALA A 18 -18.67 3.27 1.35
CA ALA A 18 -17.37 2.66 1.57
C ALA A 18 -16.25 3.38 0.79
N ILE A 19 -16.50 3.74 -0.46
CA ILE A 19 -15.57 4.51 -1.29
C ILE A 19 -15.37 5.93 -0.72
N GLY A 20 -16.44 6.60 -0.29
CA GLY A 20 -16.36 7.94 0.31
C GLY A 20 -15.51 7.97 1.57
N ILE A 21 -15.75 7.03 2.50
CA ILE A 21 -14.94 6.89 3.72
C ILE A 21 -13.49 6.59 3.38
N ALA A 22 -13.25 5.65 2.46
CA ALA A 22 -11.90 5.30 2.05
C ALA A 22 -11.16 6.49 1.42
N ALA A 23 -11.82 7.31 0.60
CA ALA A 23 -11.22 8.49 0.00
C ALA A 23 -10.79 9.50 1.06
N VAL A 24 -11.68 9.82 2.02
CA VAL A 24 -11.38 10.77 3.10
C VAL A 24 -10.26 10.26 4.00
N MET A 25 -10.31 8.98 4.40
CA MET A 25 -9.27 8.38 5.24
C MET A 25 -7.91 8.29 4.54
N ASN A 26 -7.88 7.93 3.25
CA ASN A 26 -6.63 7.94 2.47
C ASN A 26 -6.06 9.35 2.35
N PHE A 27 -6.90 10.36 2.13
CA PHE A 27 -6.48 11.76 2.06
C PHE A 27 -5.90 12.26 3.39
N LEU A 28 -6.59 11.99 4.51
CA LEU A 28 -6.10 12.35 5.84
C LEU A 28 -4.79 11.64 6.18
N GLY A 29 -4.67 10.35 5.84
CA GLY A 29 -3.43 9.60 5.98
C GLY A 29 -2.29 10.22 5.16
N ALA A 30 -2.54 10.59 3.91
CA ALA A 30 -1.54 11.20 3.04
C ALA A 30 -0.99 12.53 3.58
N ILE A 31 -1.85 13.38 4.15
CA ILE A 31 -1.42 14.68 4.73
C ILE A 31 -0.73 14.47 6.09
N SER A 32 -1.19 13.53 6.90
CA SER A 32 -0.67 13.32 8.25
C SER A 32 0.64 12.52 8.29
N PHE A 33 0.91 11.71 7.25
CA PHE A 33 2.02 10.76 7.21
C PHE A 33 2.90 10.95 5.96
N THR A 34 3.69 12.02 5.94
CA THR A 34 4.66 12.30 4.86
C THR A 34 5.96 11.50 4.99
N GLY A 35 6.29 11.03 6.20
CA GLY A 35 7.57 10.34 6.47
C GLY A 35 7.77 9.04 5.69
N VAL A 36 6.69 8.35 5.29
CA VAL A 36 6.79 7.14 4.45
C VAL A 36 7.25 7.49 3.04
N ALA A 37 6.73 8.59 2.48
CA ALA A 37 7.13 9.05 1.14
C ALA A 37 8.61 9.45 1.11
N GLU A 38 9.07 10.21 2.11
CA GLU A 38 10.47 10.62 2.24
C GLU A 38 11.41 9.42 2.44
N SER A 39 11.02 8.47 3.29
CA SER A 39 11.81 7.25 3.55
C SER A 39 11.91 6.36 2.32
N LEU A 40 10.84 6.23 1.53
CA LEU A 40 10.85 5.47 0.28
C LEU A 40 11.79 6.09 -0.74
N THR A 41 11.70 7.40 -0.97
CA THR A 41 12.55 8.07 -1.97
C THR A 41 14.02 7.96 -1.61
N LYS A 42 14.41 8.31 -0.37
CA LYS A 42 15.82 8.22 0.09
C LYS A 42 16.39 6.80 0.05
N SER A 43 15.52 5.79 0.22
CA SER A 43 15.92 4.38 0.14
C SER A 43 16.17 3.90 -1.29
N ILE A 44 15.66 4.60 -2.31
CA ILE A 44 15.82 4.22 -3.72
C ILE A 44 16.94 5.03 -4.37
N VAL A 45 16.89 6.35 -4.23
CA VAL A 45 17.85 7.30 -4.81
C VAL A 45 17.91 8.55 -3.93
N ASP A 46 19.08 9.16 -3.80
CA ASP A 46 19.17 10.49 -3.20
C ASP A 46 18.92 11.56 -4.29
N PRO A 47 17.76 12.26 -4.31
CA PRO A 47 17.47 13.25 -5.34
C PRO A 47 18.42 14.46 -5.27
N PHE A 48 18.99 14.73 -4.10
CA PHE A 48 19.93 15.86 -3.90
C PHE A 48 21.30 15.58 -4.49
N SER A 49 21.63 14.31 -4.76
CA SER A 49 22.86 13.93 -5.44
C SER A 49 22.79 14.11 -6.96
N LEU A 50 21.60 14.42 -7.50
CA LEU A 50 21.34 14.55 -8.93
C LEU A 50 21.13 16.01 -9.31
N ASN A 51 21.83 16.47 -10.35
CA ASN A 51 21.67 17.84 -10.89
C ASN A 51 20.21 18.17 -11.29
N ASN A 52 19.40 17.16 -11.65
CA ASN A 52 18.01 17.30 -12.08
C ASN A 52 17.04 16.45 -11.22
N GLY A 53 17.32 16.29 -9.93
CA GLY A 53 16.55 15.41 -9.03
C GLY A 53 15.03 15.65 -9.04
N GLU A 54 14.59 16.91 -9.15
CA GLU A 54 13.16 17.27 -9.22
C GLU A 54 12.47 16.68 -10.44
N PHE A 55 13.12 16.74 -11.61
CA PHE A 55 12.61 16.17 -12.85
C PHE A 55 12.57 14.64 -12.79
N VAL A 56 13.54 14.01 -12.13
CA VAL A 56 13.56 12.55 -11.92
C VAL A 56 12.34 12.10 -11.11
N VAL A 57 12.05 12.80 -10.00
CA VAL A 57 10.87 12.50 -9.17
C VAL A 57 9.59 12.74 -9.96
N LEU A 58 9.48 13.85 -10.69
CA LEU A 58 8.30 14.18 -11.49
C LEU A 58 8.04 13.12 -12.58
N CYS A 59 9.06 12.79 -13.37
CA CYS A 59 8.97 11.77 -14.43
C CYS A 59 8.66 10.39 -13.86
N GLY A 60 9.29 10.01 -12.73
CA GLY A 60 9.02 8.75 -12.03
C GLY A 60 7.57 8.66 -11.54
N LEU A 61 7.03 9.75 -10.96
CA LEU A 61 5.63 9.82 -10.54
C LEU A 61 4.67 9.68 -11.72
N ILE A 62 4.91 10.41 -12.81
CA ILE A 62 4.07 10.33 -14.02
C ILE A 62 4.08 8.91 -14.59
N ALA A 63 5.25 8.29 -14.72
CA ALA A 63 5.37 6.92 -15.21
C ALA A 63 4.65 5.92 -14.29
N ALA A 64 4.77 6.08 -12.96
CA ALA A 64 4.05 5.25 -12.00
C ALA A 64 2.53 5.42 -12.11
N VAL A 65 2.02 6.65 -12.29
CA VAL A 65 0.58 6.92 -12.47
C VAL A 65 0.09 6.30 -13.76
N ILE A 66 0.80 6.50 -14.87
CA ILE A 66 0.45 5.90 -16.17
C ILE A 66 0.39 4.38 -16.05
N TRP A 67 1.39 3.76 -15.43
CA TRP A 67 1.42 2.31 -15.22
C TRP A 67 0.22 1.83 -14.40
N ASN A 68 -0.09 2.50 -13.29
CA ASN A 68 -1.26 2.17 -12.47
C ASN A 68 -2.55 2.28 -13.28
N LEU A 69 -2.78 3.39 -14.00
CA LEU A 69 -3.96 3.57 -14.84
C LEU A 69 -4.07 2.47 -15.92
N MET A 70 -2.97 2.14 -16.60
CA MET A 70 -2.96 1.05 -17.57
C MET A 70 -3.34 -0.29 -16.94
N THR A 71 -2.76 -0.64 -15.78
CA THR A 71 -3.10 -1.91 -15.11
C THR A 71 -4.56 -1.96 -14.68
N TRP A 72 -5.13 -0.83 -14.27
CA TRP A 72 -6.55 -0.74 -13.93
C TRP A 72 -7.45 -0.92 -15.15
N LEU A 73 -7.08 -0.34 -16.30
CA LEU A 73 -7.82 -0.50 -17.56
C LEU A 73 -7.86 -1.96 -18.03
N VAL A 74 -6.78 -2.70 -17.82
CA VAL A 74 -6.70 -4.13 -18.19
C VAL A 74 -7.20 -5.05 -17.04
N GLY A 75 -7.58 -4.49 -15.89
CA GLY A 75 -8.06 -5.25 -14.73
C GLY A 75 -6.98 -6.10 -14.04
N MET A 76 -5.70 -5.82 -14.30
CA MET A 76 -4.59 -6.56 -13.69
C MET A 76 -4.34 -6.09 -12.25
N PRO A 77 -4.29 -6.98 -11.26
CA PRO A 77 -3.92 -6.62 -9.90
C PRO A 77 -2.43 -6.25 -9.88
N SER A 78 -2.14 -4.95 -9.72
CA SER A 78 -0.77 -4.43 -9.65
C SER A 78 -0.49 -3.78 -8.29
N SER A 79 0.78 -3.88 -7.85
CA SER A 79 1.27 -3.20 -6.65
C SER A 79 1.71 -1.79 -7.00
N SER A 80 0.96 -0.78 -6.55
CA SER A 80 1.29 0.62 -6.78
C SER A 80 2.63 1.04 -6.17
N SER A 81 3.05 0.41 -5.06
CA SER A 81 4.36 0.67 -4.45
C SER A 81 5.51 0.22 -5.35
N HIS A 82 5.41 -0.97 -5.95
CA HIS A 82 6.44 -1.48 -6.88
C HIS A 82 6.51 -0.65 -8.15
N ALA A 83 5.35 -0.25 -8.68
CA ALA A 83 5.28 0.63 -9.84
C ALA A 83 6.03 1.94 -9.58
N LEU A 84 5.83 2.55 -8.39
CA LEU A 84 6.53 3.77 -8.00
C LEU A 84 8.04 3.56 -7.83
N ILE A 85 8.45 2.51 -7.11
CA ILE A 85 9.86 2.19 -6.88
C ILE A 85 10.60 1.98 -8.21
N GLY A 86 10.03 1.17 -9.10
CA GLY A 86 10.60 0.88 -10.40
C GLY A 86 10.66 2.10 -11.32
N ALA A 87 9.62 2.94 -11.31
CA ALA A 87 9.58 4.16 -12.11
C ALA A 87 10.63 5.20 -11.66
N ILE A 88 10.78 5.43 -10.35
CA ILE A 88 11.81 6.33 -9.81
C ILE A 88 13.22 5.77 -10.09
N ALA A 89 13.43 4.47 -9.91
CA ALA A 89 14.71 3.83 -10.21
C ALA A 89 15.08 3.97 -11.70
N GLY A 90 14.13 3.69 -12.61
CA GLY A 90 14.32 3.83 -14.05
C GLY A 90 14.60 5.28 -14.48
N ALA A 91 13.84 6.24 -13.95
CA ALA A 91 14.08 7.66 -14.21
C ALA A 91 15.46 8.13 -13.72
N SER A 92 15.91 7.61 -12.56
CA SER A 92 17.22 7.92 -11.98
C SER A 92 18.36 7.36 -12.83
N ILE A 93 18.24 6.10 -13.26
CA ILE A 93 19.23 5.47 -14.15
C ILE A 93 19.30 6.24 -15.48
N ALA A 94 18.16 6.61 -16.05
CA ALA A 94 18.11 7.38 -17.29
C ALA A 94 18.78 8.76 -17.14
N SER A 95 18.59 9.43 -16.00
CA SER A 95 19.20 10.75 -15.73
C SER A 95 20.71 10.66 -15.47
N ALA A 96 21.18 9.62 -14.78
CA ALA A 96 22.59 9.49 -14.39
C ALA A 96 23.42 8.69 -15.40
N SER A 97 22.77 8.03 -16.37
CA SER A 97 23.39 7.07 -17.31
C SER A 97 24.20 5.96 -16.61
N SER A 98 23.88 5.66 -15.35
CA SER A 98 24.61 4.69 -14.54
C SER A 98 23.69 4.02 -13.50
N PHE A 99 23.93 2.73 -13.27
CA PHE A 99 23.28 1.96 -12.21
C PHE A 99 23.85 2.23 -10.82
N SER A 100 25.00 2.90 -10.72
CA SER A 100 25.62 3.28 -9.45
C SER A 100 24.85 4.37 -8.69
N VAL A 101 23.90 5.03 -9.36
CA VAL A 101 23.03 6.05 -8.76
C VAL A 101 22.05 5.45 -7.75
N LEU A 102 21.70 4.16 -7.92
CA LEU A 102 20.74 3.50 -7.07
C LEU A 102 21.36 3.10 -5.73
N ASN A 103 20.60 3.31 -4.65
CA ASN A 103 20.97 2.81 -3.35
C ASN A 103 20.64 1.31 -3.25
N TRP A 104 21.59 0.46 -3.63
CA TRP A 104 21.43 -1.00 -3.60
C TRP A 104 21.13 -1.55 -2.20
N SER A 105 21.65 -0.93 -1.14
CA SER A 105 21.35 -1.32 0.24
C SER A 105 19.91 -1.00 0.66
N GLY A 106 19.37 0.12 0.19
CA GLY A 106 17.96 0.45 0.41
C GLY A 106 17.05 -0.48 -0.40
N PHE A 107 17.43 -0.79 -1.64
CA PHE A 107 16.68 -1.71 -2.50
C PHE A 107 16.58 -3.13 -1.90
N THR A 108 17.67 -3.66 -1.34
CA THR A 108 17.66 -4.96 -0.65
C THR A 108 16.77 -4.93 0.59
N THR A 109 16.79 -3.83 1.35
CA THR A 109 15.91 -3.65 2.51
C THR A 109 14.43 -3.69 2.11
N ILE A 110 14.06 -3.05 1.00
CA ILE A 110 12.69 -3.09 0.46
C ILE A 110 12.28 -4.53 0.09
N ILE A 111 13.16 -5.27 -0.61
CA ILE A 111 12.89 -6.67 -0.98
C ILE A 111 12.69 -7.55 0.26
N ILE A 112 13.53 -7.38 1.27
CA ILE A 112 13.42 -8.10 2.53
C ILE A 112 12.08 -7.79 3.21
N ALA A 113 11.71 -6.50 3.30
CA ALA A 113 10.43 -6.08 3.87
C ALA A 113 9.21 -6.65 3.11
N LEU A 114 9.31 -6.79 1.79
CA LEU A 114 8.27 -7.39 0.96
C LEU A 114 8.07 -8.89 1.21
N ILE A 115 9.13 -9.62 1.53
CA ILE A 115 9.05 -11.05 1.87
C ILE A 115 8.56 -11.24 3.31
N ILE A 116 9.02 -10.39 4.23
CA ILE A 116 8.68 -10.49 5.65
C ILE A 116 7.25 -10.02 5.92
N SER A 117 6.75 -9.00 5.21
CA SER A 117 5.44 -8.40 5.51
C SER A 117 4.24 -9.36 5.36
N PRO A 118 4.15 -10.26 4.36
CA PRO A 118 3.11 -11.28 4.33
C PRO A 118 3.18 -12.22 5.53
N ILE A 119 4.39 -12.65 5.93
CA ILE A 119 4.57 -13.56 7.07
C ILE A 119 4.04 -12.91 8.34
N ILE A 120 4.47 -11.68 8.63
CA ILE A 120 3.97 -10.92 9.78
C ILE A 120 2.44 -10.73 9.68
N GLY A 121 1.94 -10.35 8.50
CA GLY A 121 0.51 -10.16 8.27
C GLY A 121 -0.31 -11.43 8.56
N PHE A 122 0.16 -12.60 8.10
CA PHE A 122 -0.47 -13.88 8.39
C PHE A 122 -0.38 -14.26 9.86
N THR A 123 0.78 -14.09 10.49
CA THR A 123 0.97 -14.40 11.91
C THR A 123 0.05 -13.53 12.78
N VAL A 124 0.04 -12.22 12.58
CA VAL A 124 -0.80 -11.30 13.34
C VAL A 124 -2.28 -11.55 13.05
N GLY A 125 -2.65 -11.76 11.79
CA GLY A 125 -4.02 -12.10 11.40
C GLY A 125 -4.51 -13.39 12.06
N TYR A 126 -3.66 -14.42 12.11
CA TYR A 126 -3.96 -15.69 12.79
C TYR A 126 -4.11 -15.51 14.30
N LEU A 127 -3.25 -14.72 14.94
CA LEU A 127 -3.34 -14.44 16.38
C LEU A 127 -4.63 -13.71 16.73
N ILE A 128 -5.00 -12.68 15.95
CA ILE A 128 -6.26 -11.95 16.12
C ILE A 128 -7.44 -12.92 15.94
N TYR A 129 -7.45 -13.71 14.87
CA TYR A 129 -8.50 -14.71 14.64
C TYR A 129 -8.62 -15.71 15.80
N SER A 130 -7.49 -16.23 16.30
CA SER A 130 -7.45 -17.17 17.42
C SER A 130 -8.00 -16.54 18.71
N LEU A 131 -7.65 -15.28 18.97
CA LEU A 131 -8.16 -14.51 20.11
C LEU A 131 -9.69 -14.35 20.01
N PHE A 132 -10.22 -13.93 18.86
CA PHE A 132 -11.66 -13.85 18.65
C PHE A 132 -12.33 -15.21 18.84
N LYS A 133 -11.77 -16.27 18.25
CA LYS A 133 -12.30 -17.63 18.39
C LYS A 133 -12.37 -18.07 19.87
N HIS A 134 -11.34 -17.77 20.65
CA HIS A 134 -11.29 -18.11 22.08
C HIS A 134 -12.29 -17.30 22.89
N LEU A 135 -12.37 -15.98 22.69
CA LEU A 135 -13.28 -15.09 23.41
C LEU A 135 -14.77 -15.37 23.14
N PHE A 136 -15.10 -15.88 21.95
CA PHE A 136 -16.47 -16.17 21.54
C PHE A 136 -16.80 -17.67 21.50
N HIS A 137 -15.90 -18.54 21.97
CA HIS A 137 -16.02 -20.00 21.92
C HIS A 137 -17.31 -20.52 22.59
N ASP A 138 -17.70 -19.92 23.73
CA ASP A 138 -18.82 -20.39 24.56
C ASP A 138 -20.16 -19.66 24.32
N LYS A 139 -20.22 -18.71 23.38
CA LYS A 139 -21.44 -17.92 23.14
C LYS A 139 -22.31 -18.55 22.05
N LYS A 140 -23.51 -19.03 22.44
CA LYS A 140 -24.54 -19.53 21.50
C LYS A 140 -24.83 -18.49 20.40
N LEU A 141 -24.45 -18.81 19.15
CA LEU A 141 -24.60 -17.99 17.94
C LEU A 141 -25.98 -17.30 17.81
N GLY A 142 -27.05 -17.97 18.25
CA GLY A 142 -28.43 -17.45 18.20
C GLY A 142 -28.72 -16.23 19.10
N LYS A 143 -28.05 -16.07 20.25
CA LYS A 143 -28.23 -14.88 21.13
C LYS A 143 -27.38 -13.68 20.68
N MET A 144 -26.24 -13.91 20.01
CA MET A 144 -25.36 -12.85 19.50
C MET A 144 -25.93 -12.17 18.26
N ASN A 145 -26.44 -12.93 17.28
CA ASN A 145 -27.03 -12.35 16.06
C ASN A 145 -28.23 -11.43 16.32
N ARG A 146 -28.91 -11.59 17.46
CA ARG A 146 -30.04 -10.75 17.85
C ARG A 146 -29.63 -9.36 18.36
N ARG A 147 -28.40 -9.19 18.85
CA ARG A 147 -27.86 -7.87 19.26
C ARG A 147 -27.14 -7.15 18.12
N PHE A 148 -26.50 -7.87 17.18
CA PHE A 148 -25.85 -7.26 16.02
C PHE A 148 -26.81 -6.77 14.92
N ARG A 149 -28.12 -7.09 15.02
CA ARG A 149 -29.16 -6.59 14.10
C ARG A 149 -29.70 -5.20 14.46
N PHE A 150 -29.38 -4.68 15.65
CA PHE A 150 -29.85 -3.40 16.18
C PHE A 150 -28.75 -2.32 16.23
N ILE A 151 -27.55 -2.64 15.72
CA ILE A 151 -26.45 -1.71 15.45
C ILE A 151 -26.31 -1.64 13.94
#